data_AF-A0A180FZN0-F1
#
_entry.id   AF-A0A180FZN0-F1
#
_cell.length_a   1.000
_cell.length_b   1.000
_cell.length_c   1.000
_cell.angle_alpha   90.00
_cell.angle_beta   90.00
_cell.angle_gamma   90.00
#
_symmetry.space_group_name_H-M   'P 1'
#
loop_
_entity.id
_entity.type
_entity.pdbx_description
1 polymer ?
#
loop_
_entity_poly.entity_id
_entity_poly.type
_entity_poly.pdbx_seq_one_letter_code
_entity_poly.pdbx_strand_id
1 'polypeptide(L)' 'GKPRLYHFAFARLILKKDQALWNKTRTVNDVDPADFALPTKEEIEAECENQRARRQGQDPALPPPEDTLDLEDM' A
#
# COMPACT_ATOMS: atom_id res chain seq x y z
N GLY A 1 11.63 12.33 -9.34
CA GLY A 1 10.92 11.08 -8.97
C GLY A 1 9.93 11.34 -7.85
N LYS A 2 9.03 10.40 -7.57
CA LYS A 2 8.12 10.48 -6.40
C LYS A 2 8.88 10.06 -5.12
N PRO A 3 8.50 10.55 -3.92
CA PRO A 3 9.15 10.15 -2.66
C PRO A 3 8.95 8.66 -2.33
N ARG A 4 9.86 8.03 -1.58
CA ARG A 4 9.72 6.62 -1.15
C ARG A 4 8.39 6.33 -0.45
N LEU A 5 7.93 7.25 0.41
CA LEU A 5 6.65 7.12 1.10
C LEU A 5 5.45 7.05 0.13
N TYR A 6 5.55 7.72 -1.02
CA TYR A 6 4.51 7.68 -2.05
C TYR A 6 4.43 6.29 -2.69
N HIS A 7 5.58 5.69 -3.03
CA HIS A 7 5.63 4.32 -3.55
C HIS A 7 5.14 3.30 -2.53
N PHE A 8 5.51 3.47 -1.25
CA PHE A 8 5.01 2.64 -0.16
C PHE A 8 3.49 2.76 0.00
N ALA A 9 2.94 3.98 0.02
CA ALA A 9 1.51 4.22 0.12
C ALA A 9 0.74 3.61 -1.05
N PHE A 10 1.26 3.77 -2.27
CA PHE A 10 0.69 3.13 -3.47
C PHE A 10 0.65 1.60 -3.34
N ALA A 11 1.79 0.96 -3.04
CA ALA A 11 1.85 -0.50 -2.92
C ALA A 11 0.94 -1.02 -1.81
N ARG A 12 0.88 -0.31 -0.67
CA ARG A 12 0.00 -0.66 0.45
C ARG A 12 -1.49 -0.61 0.06
N LEU A 13 -1.90 0.39 -0.71
CA LEU A 13 -3.28 0.50 -1.18
C LEU A 13 -3.66 -0.64 -2.14
N ILE A 14 -2.75 -1.04 -3.02
CA ILE A 14 -2.94 -2.21 -3.89
C ILE A 14 -3.14 -3.48 -3.04
N LEU A 15 -2.22 -3.76 -2.12
CA LEU A 15 -2.32 -4.96 -1.28
C LEU A 15 -3.59 -4.98 -0.43
N LYS A 16 -4.03 -3.81 0.06
CA LYS A 16 -5.28 -3.71 0.82
C LYS A 16 -6.52 -3.98 -0.04
N LYS A 17 -6.55 -3.47 -1.29
CA LYS A 17 -7.63 -3.74 -2.24
C LYS A 17 -7.67 -5.23 -2.61
N ASP A 18 -6.52 -5.82 -2.94
CA ASP A 18 -6.41 -7.25 -3.27
C ASP A 18 -6.84 -8.15 -2.10
N GLN A 19 -6.43 -7.83 -0.88
CA GLN A 19 -6.83 -8.59 0.32
C GLN A 19 -8.35 -8.51 0.56
N ALA A 20 -8.96 -7.35 0.31
CA ALA A 20 -10.40 -7.17 0.44
C ALA A 20 -11.18 -7.91 -0.67
N LEU A 21 -10.61 -7.96 -1.88
CA LEU A 21 -11.18 -8.64 -3.03
C LEU A 21 -11.12 -10.16 -2.86
N TRP A 22 -9.95 -10.71 -2.53
CA TRP A 22 -9.71 -12.14 -2.43
C TRP A 22 -9.96 -12.69 -1.01
N ASN A 23 -11.19 -12.55 -0.54
CA ASN A 23 -11.60 -12.92 0.82
C ASN A 23 -11.98 -14.41 1.00
N LYS A 24 -11.51 -15.30 0.12
CA LYS A 24 -11.85 -16.75 0.04
C LYS A 24 -13.29 -17.09 -0.36
N THR A 25 -14.19 -16.11 -0.40
CA THR A 25 -15.60 -16.32 -0.77
C THR A 25 -15.91 -15.75 -2.15
N ARG A 26 -15.31 -14.61 -2.51
CA ARG A 26 -15.46 -14.01 -3.85
C ARG A 26 -14.73 -14.84 -4.90
N THR A 27 -15.38 -14.98 -6.05
CA THR A 27 -14.86 -15.62 -7.25
C THR A 27 -14.61 -14.58 -8.34
N VAL A 28 -13.99 -14.98 -9.45
CA VAL A 28 -13.73 -14.09 -10.60
C VAL A 28 -15.00 -13.45 -11.17
N ASN A 29 -16.16 -14.10 -11.02
CA ASN A 29 -17.44 -13.58 -11.50
C ASN A 29 -18.01 -12.46 -10.61
N ASP A 30 -17.44 -12.28 -9.41
CA ASP A 30 -17.87 -11.27 -8.43
C ASP A 30 -16.99 -10.01 -8.47
N VAL A 31 -16.08 -9.92 -9.45
CA VAL A 31 -15.10 -8.83 -9.61
C VAL A 31 -15.54 -7.88 -10.71
N ASP A 32 -15.59 -6.58 -10.38
CA ASP A 32 -15.82 -5.50 -11.34
C ASP A 32 -14.49 -4.78 -11.69
N PRO A 33 -14.35 -4.16 -12.88
CA PRO A 33 -13.23 -3.26 -13.19
C PRO A 33 -12.85 -2.26 -12.09
N ALA A 34 -13.82 -1.77 -11.32
CA ALA A 34 -13.55 -0.86 -10.21
C ALA A 34 -12.77 -1.51 -9.04
N ASP A 35 -12.88 -2.82 -8.85
CA ASP A 35 -12.27 -3.54 -7.72
C ASP A 35 -10.73 -3.63 -7.84
N PHE A 36 -10.21 -3.65 -9.07
CA PHE A 36 -8.76 -3.70 -9.36
C PHE A 36 -8.22 -2.40 -9.97
N ALA A 37 -8.99 -1.32 -9.90
CA ALA A 37 -8.54 -0.01 -10.35
C ALA A 37 -7.36 0.47 -9.51
N LEU A 38 -6.33 0.97 -10.21
CA LEU A 38 -5.16 1.57 -9.57
C LEU A 38 -5.57 2.73 -8.66
N PRO A 39 -4.92 2.89 -7.49
CA PRO A 39 -5.18 4.00 -6.60
C PRO A 39 -5.02 5.36 -7.29
N THR A 40 -5.95 6.29 -7.03
CA THR A 40 -5.83 7.65 -7.54
C THR A 40 -4.73 8.41 -6.79
N LYS A 41 -4.31 9.56 -7.34
CA LYS A 41 -3.31 10.40 -6.70
C LYS A 41 -3.77 10.85 -5.31
N GLU A 42 -5.04 11.20 -5.18
CA GLU A 42 -5.67 11.67 -3.94
C GLU A 42 -5.69 10.57 -2.88
N GLU A 43 -6.00 9.32 -3.28
CA GLU A 43 -5.95 8.17 -2.37
C GLU A 43 -4.53 7.91 -1.84
N ILE A 44 -3.52 8.03 -2.71
CA ILE A 44 -2.11 7.84 -2.33
C ILE A 44 -1.64 8.96 -1.39
N GLU A 45 -2.06 10.20 -1.64
CA GLU A 45 -1.73 11.35 -0.79
C GLU A 45 -2.38 11.23 0.60
N ALA A 46 -3.64 10.82 0.66
CA ALA A 46 -4.33 10.54 1.92
C ALA A 46 -3.66 9.41 2.72
N GLU A 47 -3.25 8.33 2.04
CA GLU A 47 -2.51 7.25 2.71
C GLU A 47 -1.12 7.72 3.16
N CYS A 48 -0.44 8.59 2.41
CA CYS A 48 0.82 9.20 2.85
C CYS A 48 0.65 9.98 4.16
N GLU A 49 -0.42 10.77 4.30
CA GLU A 49 -0.72 11.50 5.54
C GLU A 49 -1.03 10.56 6.70
N ASN A 50 -1.83 9.51 6.46
CA ASN A 50 -2.12 8.46 7.44
C ASN A 50 -0.83 7.78 7.93
N GLN A 51 0.10 7.46 7.03
CA GLN A 51 1.38 6.87 7.38
C GLN A 51 2.28 7.83 8.19
N ARG A 52 2.25 9.13 7.88
CA ARG A 52 2.97 10.14 8.68
C ARG A 52 2.40 10.22 10.10
N ALA A 53 1.07 10.26 10.24
CA ALA A 53 0.40 10.29 11.54
C ALA A 53 0.71 9.04 12.38
N ARG A 54 0.71 7.85 11.74
CA ARG A 54 1.07 6.58 12.40
C ARG A 54 2.51 6.57 12.93
N ARG A 55 3.45 7.11 12.15
CA ARG A 55 4.87 7.22 12.55
C ARG A 55 5.08 8.23 13.68
N GLN A 56 4.29 9.29 13.76
CA GLN A 56 4.35 10.25 14.86
C GLN A 56 3.81 9.68 16.19
N GLY A 57 2.97 8.64 16.13
CA GLY A 57 2.49 7.90 17.30
C GLY A 57 3.27 6.64 17.64
N GLN A 58 4.34 6.31 16.89
CA GLN A 58 5.20 5.15 17.13
C GLN A 58 6.47 5.56 17.87
N ASP A 59 6.86 4.75 18.87
CA ASP A 59 8.06 4.91 19.68
C ASP A 59 9.31 5.07 18.80
N PRO A 60 10.15 6.13 18.99
CA PRO A 60 11.32 6.41 18.16
C PRO A 60 12.38 5.30 18.10
N ALA A 61 12.22 4.22 18.87
CA ALA A 61 13.11 3.06 18.88
C ALA A 61 12.89 2.05 17.74
N LEU A 62 11.81 2.15 16.96
CA LEU A 62 11.60 1.27 15.80
C LEU A 62 12.44 1.78 14.61
N PRO A 63 13.43 1.02 14.12
CA PRO A 63 14.19 1.42 12.96
C PRO A 63 13.24 1.63 11.78
N PRO A 64 13.52 2.60 10.89
CA PRO A 64 12.81 2.68 9.62
C PRO A 64 12.88 1.31 8.95
N PRO A 65 11.82 0.85 8.26
CA PRO A 65 11.88 -0.43 7.57
C PRO A 65 13.13 -0.43 6.68
N GLU A 66 14.11 -1.26 7.06
CA GLU A 66 15.41 -1.30 6.40
C GLU A 66 15.25 -1.75 4.95
N ASP A 67 16.06 -1.14 4.08
CA ASP A 67 16.18 -1.40 2.65
C ASP A 67 16.51 -2.89 2.39
N THR A 68 15.49 -3.75 2.28
CA THR A 68 15.61 -5.08 1.67
C THR A 68 14.47 -5.29 0.67
N LEU A 69 14.48 -4.49 -0.39
CA LEU A 69 14.03 -5.00 -1.68
C LEU A 69 15.30 -5.31 -2.48
N ASP A 70 16.00 -6.36 -2.07
CA ASP A 70 16.98 -7.02 -2.93
C ASP A 70 16.21 -7.64 -4.09
N LEU A 71 16.00 -6.82 -5.12
CA LEU A 71 15.57 -7.18 -6.46
C LEU A 71 16.76 -7.67 -7.30
N GLU A 72 17.79 -8.23 -6.66
CA GLU A 72 18.91 -8.92 -7.26
C GLU A 72 18.78 -10.41 -6.93
N ASP A 73 17.87 -11.07 -7.64
CA ASP A 73 17.93 -12.49 -8.04
C ASP A 73 16.55 -12.89 -8.60
N MET A 74 16.27 -12.39 -9.81
CA MET A 74 15.37 -13.07 -10.76
C MET A 74 16.20 -13.96 -11.68
#